data_AF-A0A3D2J7J8-F1
#
_entry.id   AF-A0A3D2J7J8-F1
#
_cell.length_a   1.000
_cell.length_b   1.000
_cell.length_c   1.000
_cell.angle_alpha   90.00
_cell.angle_beta   90.00
_cell.angle_gamma   90.00
#
_symmetry.space_group_name_H-M   'P 1'
#
loop_
_entity.id
_entity.type
_entity.pdbx_description
1 polymer ?
#
loop_
_entity_poly.entity_id
_entity_poly.type
_entity_poly.pdbx_seq_one_letter_code
_entity_poly.pdbx_strand_id
1 'polypeptide(L)'
;MQRLEFLFLLSHLRRQRHTTMRDLRSAIAYIITGNKSCEQIHKAHYDTDVGASQVQFAYWQSAFAPAEKSDELLIDLLPLDPGRFPHPHLDRFLHFHQSLGDTTLRSSLFIDGVDLPPHSFSTESEWLAALKRRLYFESNKPASIATNGTGLPKVKWLNLLPYQYARDFVDLLDDQFDVEAVESIREQLALGILRSDGIIEDVPENKLSVKISASEEQQLVVLKQLPLDDFVLHIEQPSHTTMVEQLPEFIVLRHRQSGRQLEITLDLFELLMRMANGLRPDAPEFKPLLEDLRLFKDALLLQDTPDLILIENQHRVHLVTQRDGKIVRTRIK
;
A
#
# COMPACT_ATOMS: atom_id res chain seq x y z
N MET A 1 -4.17 -6.80 18.84
CA MET A 1 -3.53 -5.51 19.16
C MET A 1 -2.68 -5.00 17.99
N GLN A 2 -1.69 -5.77 17.52
CA GLN A 2 -0.79 -5.41 16.40
C GLN A 2 -1.50 -4.87 15.14
N ARG A 3 -2.66 -5.42 14.75
CA ARG A 3 -3.38 -4.96 13.54
C ARG A 3 -4.01 -3.57 13.71
N LEU A 4 -4.52 -3.25 14.90
CA LEU A 4 -5.05 -1.91 15.20
C LEU A 4 -3.92 -0.87 15.27
N GLU A 5 -2.80 -1.25 15.88
CA GLU A 5 -1.59 -0.42 15.92
C GLU A 5 -1.08 -0.11 14.50
N PHE A 6 -0.99 -1.12 13.63
CA PHE A 6 -0.63 -0.92 12.24
C PHE A 6 -1.61 0.00 11.50
N LEU A 7 -2.91 -0.11 11.78
CA LEU A 7 -3.92 0.76 11.19
C LEU A 7 -3.72 2.24 11.60
N PHE A 8 -3.43 2.50 12.87
CA PHE A 8 -3.11 3.86 13.35
C PHE A 8 -1.78 4.36 12.79
N LEU A 9 -0.76 3.49 12.68
CA LEU A 9 0.50 3.83 12.04
C LEU A 9 0.29 4.26 10.58
N LEU A 10 -0.53 3.53 9.81
CA LEU A 10 -0.87 3.94 8.45
C LEU A 10 -1.62 5.27 8.42
N SER A 11 -2.57 5.48 9.32
CA SER A 11 -3.28 6.77 9.42
C SER A 11 -2.30 7.93 9.66
N HIS A 12 -1.29 7.72 10.50
CA HIS A 12 -0.24 8.70 10.76
C HIS A 12 0.66 8.92 9.52
N LEU A 13 1.16 7.85 8.90
CA LEU A 13 2.06 7.90 7.73
C LEU A 13 1.40 8.46 6.46
N ARG A 14 0.06 8.44 6.36
CA ARG A 14 -0.70 9.10 5.29
C ARG A 14 -0.71 10.63 5.40
N ARG A 15 -0.27 11.19 6.53
CA ARG A 15 -0.06 12.64 6.75
C ARG A 15 -1.27 13.53 6.39
N GLN A 16 -2.49 12.98 6.46
CA GLN A 16 -3.70 13.77 6.20
C GLN A 16 -3.97 14.77 7.32
N ARG A 17 -3.54 14.44 8.55
CA ARG A 17 -3.60 15.32 9.72
C ARG A 17 -2.59 14.91 10.79
N HIS A 18 -2.26 15.86 11.66
CA HIS A 18 -1.54 15.56 12.90
C HIS A 18 -2.48 14.93 13.92
N THR A 19 -2.26 13.65 14.21
CA THR A 19 -3.04 12.93 15.23
C THR A 19 -2.51 13.26 16.62
N THR A 20 -3.38 13.73 17.52
CA THR A 20 -3.00 13.99 18.92
C THR A 20 -3.27 12.78 19.81
N MET A 21 -2.63 12.71 20.97
CA MET A 21 -2.94 11.70 22.00
C MET A 21 -4.40 11.72 22.46
N ARG A 22 -5.05 12.89 22.40
CA ARG A 22 -6.47 13.03 22.73
C ARG A 22 -7.33 12.27 21.73
N ASP A 23 -7.02 12.41 20.44
CA ASP A 23 -7.79 11.79 19.37
C ASP A 23 -7.58 10.27 19.38
N LEU A 24 -6.33 9.81 19.59
CA LEU A 24 -6.03 8.39 19.74
C LEU A 24 -6.81 7.76 20.91
N ARG A 25 -6.82 8.41 22.09
CA ARG A 25 -7.56 7.92 23.25
C ARG A 25 -9.06 7.87 22.99
N SER A 26 -9.61 8.90 22.35
CA SER A 26 -11.03 8.98 22.01
C SER A 26 -11.43 7.85 21.05
N ALA A 27 -10.67 7.65 19.97
CA ALA A 27 -10.92 6.60 19.00
C ALA A 27 -10.81 5.20 19.62
N ILE A 28 -9.78 4.93 20.44
CA ILE A 28 -9.63 3.64 21.12
C ILE A 28 -10.80 3.41 22.09
N ALA A 29 -11.20 4.41 22.88
CA ALA A 29 -12.35 4.29 23.78
C ALA A 29 -13.62 3.96 23.00
N TYR A 30 -13.83 4.60 21.85
CA TYR A 30 -14.97 4.30 20.98
C TYR A 30 -14.89 2.91 20.38
N ILE A 31 -13.74 2.46 19.86
CA ILE A 31 -13.58 1.13 19.28
C ILE A 31 -13.87 0.02 20.32
N ILE A 32 -13.50 0.24 21.58
CA ILE A 32 -13.72 -0.74 22.65
C ILE A 32 -15.16 -0.72 23.15
N THR A 33 -15.76 0.46 23.30
CA THR A 33 -17.04 0.62 24.03
C THR A 33 -18.23 0.96 23.15
N GLY A 34 -18.02 1.44 21.93
CA GLY A 34 -19.05 1.96 21.03
C GLY A 34 -19.88 3.09 21.65
N ASN A 35 -19.30 3.88 22.56
CA ASN A 35 -19.98 4.86 23.42
C ASN A 35 -21.12 4.29 24.29
N LYS A 36 -21.11 2.97 24.57
CA LYS A 36 -22.15 2.36 25.42
C LYS A 36 -21.95 2.69 26.90
N SER A 37 -23.07 2.88 27.58
CA SER A 37 -23.09 2.86 29.05
C SER A 37 -22.94 1.43 29.58
N CYS A 38 -22.50 1.30 30.83
CA CYS A 38 -22.39 -0.02 31.50
C CYS A 38 -23.74 -0.77 31.48
N GLU A 39 -24.85 -0.05 31.62
CA GLU A 39 -26.20 -0.64 31.56
C GLU A 39 -26.52 -1.21 30.18
N GLN A 40 -26.13 -0.52 29.11
CA GLN A 40 -26.33 -1.00 27.73
C GLN A 40 -25.47 -2.21 27.40
N ILE A 41 -24.24 -2.28 27.94
CA ILE A 41 -23.36 -3.46 27.80
C ILE A 41 -23.97 -4.66 28.52
N HIS A 42 -24.49 -4.47 29.75
CA HIS A 42 -25.15 -5.53 30.49
C HIS A 42 -26.40 -6.02 29.77
N LYS A 43 -27.27 -5.12 29.30
CA LYS A 43 -28.46 -5.51 28.52
C LYS A 43 -28.10 -6.31 27.27
N ALA A 44 -27.04 -5.92 26.55
CA ALA A 44 -26.59 -6.65 25.37
C ALA A 44 -26.12 -8.08 25.71
N HIS A 45 -25.52 -8.32 26.87
CA HIS A 45 -25.04 -9.65 27.28
C HIS A 45 -26.16 -10.60 27.72
N TYR A 46 -27.29 -10.07 28.23
CA TYR A 46 -28.40 -10.89 28.73
C TYR A 46 -29.47 -11.21 27.69
N ASP A 47 -29.51 -10.47 26.59
CA ASP A 47 -30.56 -10.60 25.56
C ASP A 47 -30.06 -11.52 24.43
N THR A 48 -30.54 -12.76 24.41
CA THR A 48 -30.09 -13.84 23.49
C THR A 48 -30.54 -13.68 22.04
N ASP A 49 -31.45 -12.76 21.74
CA ASP A 49 -32.08 -12.60 20.41
C ASP A 49 -31.41 -11.51 19.53
N VAL A 50 -30.19 -11.09 19.89
CA VAL A 50 -29.60 -9.81 19.47
C VAL A 50 -28.34 -9.99 18.60
N GLY A 51 -28.08 -11.17 18.06
CA GLY A 51 -26.84 -11.49 17.32
C GLY A 51 -26.47 -10.48 16.22
N ALA A 52 -27.44 -10.00 15.44
CA ALA A 52 -27.22 -8.96 14.43
C ALA A 52 -26.97 -7.56 15.01
N SER A 53 -27.59 -7.23 16.15
CA SER A 53 -27.41 -5.95 16.84
C SER A 53 -26.12 -5.87 17.64
N GLN A 54 -25.46 -6.98 17.97
CA GLN A 54 -24.13 -6.95 18.59
C GLN A 54 -23.00 -6.72 17.57
N VAL A 55 -23.17 -7.21 16.33
CA VAL A 55 -22.16 -7.06 15.27
C VAL A 55 -21.79 -5.60 14.99
N GLN A 56 -22.76 -4.69 15.00
CA GLN A 56 -22.52 -3.26 14.79
C GLN A 56 -21.57 -2.63 15.84
N PHE A 57 -21.45 -3.26 17.01
CA PHE A 57 -20.59 -2.82 18.12
C PHE A 57 -19.32 -3.65 18.26
N ALA A 58 -19.11 -4.63 17.38
CA ALA A 58 -17.85 -5.34 17.37
C ALA A 58 -16.74 -4.35 17.02
N TYR A 59 -15.62 -4.41 17.73
CA TYR A 59 -14.52 -3.47 17.58
C TYR A 59 -14.02 -3.35 16.12
N TRP A 60 -14.02 -4.46 15.38
CA TRP A 60 -13.64 -4.51 13.97
C TRP A 60 -14.64 -3.80 13.04
N GLN A 61 -15.91 -3.74 13.42
CA GLN A 61 -16.94 -2.99 12.69
C GLN A 61 -16.88 -1.52 13.10
N SER A 62 -16.78 -1.22 14.40
CA SER A 62 -16.75 0.15 14.92
C SER A 62 -15.52 0.95 14.45
N ALA A 63 -14.40 0.29 14.14
CA ALA A 63 -13.22 0.93 13.57
C ALA A 63 -13.43 1.51 12.15
N PHE A 64 -14.38 0.95 11.37
CA PHE A 64 -14.57 1.31 9.95
C PHE A 64 -15.99 1.72 9.58
N ALA A 65 -16.97 1.44 10.44
CA ALA A 65 -18.36 1.80 10.29
C ALA A 65 -18.92 2.30 11.63
N PRO A 66 -18.37 3.40 12.19
CA PRO A 66 -18.86 3.95 13.44
C PRO A 66 -20.30 4.44 13.27
N ALA A 67 -21.16 4.12 14.25
CA ALA A 67 -22.54 4.60 14.26
C ALA A 67 -22.60 6.14 14.44
N GLU A 68 -21.62 6.71 15.14
CA GLU A 68 -21.45 8.14 15.34
C GLU A 68 -20.15 8.60 14.68
N LYS A 69 -20.24 9.50 13.70
CA LYS A 69 -19.07 10.05 13.00
C LYS A 69 -18.56 11.34 13.68
N SER A 70 -18.38 11.29 15.00
CA SER A 70 -17.93 12.46 15.78
C SER A 70 -16.41 12.50 15.98
N ASP A 71 -15.74 11.35 15.92
CA ASP A 71 -14.29 11.26 16.08
C ASP A 71 -13.56 11.37 14.74
N GLU A 72 -12.72 12.40 14.62
CA GLU A 72 -11.96 12.68 13.40
C GLU A 72 -10.96 11.56 13.06
N LEU A 73 -10.36 10.88 14.04
CA LEU A 73 -9.40 9.80 13.76
C LEU A 73 -10.13 8.61 13.14
N LEU A 74 -11.34 8.31 13.59
CA LEU A 74 -12.15 7.24 12.97
C LEU A 74 -12.55 7.57 11.54
N ILE A 75 -12.72 8.86 11.22
CA ILE A 75 -12.98 9.32 9.84
C ILE A 75 -11.75 9.04 8.95
N ASP A 76 -10.54 9.26 9.46
CA ASP A 76 -9.29 8.99 8.73
C ASP A 76 -9.04 7.49 8.47
N LEU A 77 -9.68 6.61 9.24
CA LEU A 77 -9.64 5.17 9.02
C LEU A 77 -10.57 4.70 7.89
N LEU A 78 -11.59 5.47 7.52
CA LEU A 78 -12.57 5.08 6.49
C LEU A 78 -11.94 4.84 5.10
N PRO A 79 -10.94 5.60 4.63
CA PRO A 79 -10.17 5.26 3.43
C PRO A 79 -9.46 3.90 3.50
N LEU A 80 -9.17 3.40 4.70
CA LEU A 80 -8.49 2.13 4.93
C LEU A 80 -9.45 0.94 5.12
N ASP A 81 -10.77 1.17 5.05
CA ASP A 81 -11.79 0.14 5.31
C ASP A 81 -11.66 -1.06 4.35
N PRO A 82 -11.36 -2.27 4.86
CA PRO A 82 -11.33 -3.52 4.09
C PRO A 82 -12.61 -3.79 3.30
N GLY A 83 -13.74 -3.30 3.80
CA GLY A 83 -15.05 -3.46 3.17
C GLY A 83 -15.15 -2.80 1.78
N ARG A 84 -14.39 -1.72 1.55
CA ARG A 84 -14.49 -0.88 0.35
C ARG A 84 -13.78 -1.44 -0.88
N PHE A 85 -12.79 -2.31 -0.66
CA PHE A 85 -11.93 -2.79 -1.74
C PHE A 85 -12.36 -4.19 -2.22
N PRO A 86 -12.38 -4.43 -3.55
CA PRO A 86 -12.66 -5.74 -4.07
C PRO A 86 -11.49 -6.69 -3.80
N HIS A 87 -11.81 -7.92 -3.39
CA HIS A 87 -10.84 -9.00 -3.20
C HIS A 87 -11.32 -10.23 -4.00
N PRO A 88 -11.09 -10.28 -5.32
CA PRO A 88 -11.83 -11.16 -6.23
C PRO A 88 -11.86 -12.64 -5.82
N HIS A 89 -10.75 -13.20 -5.35
CA HIS A 89 -10.70 -14.60 -4.89
C HIS A 89 -11.50 -14.84 -3.61
N LEU A 90 -11.43 -13.91 -2.66
CA LEU A 90 -12.16 -13.97 -1.40
C LEU A 90 -13.65 -13.70 -1.62
N ASP A 91 -13.99 -12.63 -2.34
CA ASP A 91 -15.36 -12.23 -2.65
C ASP A 91 -16.08 -13.35 -3.41
N ARG A 92 -15.41 -13.98 -4.40
CA ARG A 92 -15.94 -15.14 -5.11
C ARG A 92 -16.18 -16.32 -4.17
N PHE A 93 -15.23 -16.64 -3.30
CA PHE A 93 -15.40 -17.72 -2.34
C PHE A 93 -16.62 -17.47 -1.45
N LEU A 94 -16.74 -16.28 -0.87
CA LEU A 94 -17.83 -15.91 0.03
C LEU A 94 -19.19 -15.91 -0.69
N HIS A 95 -19.24 -15.43 -1.94
CA HIS A 95 -20.46 -15.43 -2.75
C HIS A 95 -21.05 -16.84 -2.92
N PHE A 96 -20.21 -17.86 -3.12
CA PHE A 96 -20.66 -19.25 -3.29
C PHE A 96 -20.88 -20.01 -1.98
N HIS A 97 -20.45 -19.47 -0.84
CA HIS A 97 -20.54 -20.13 0.46
C HIS A 97 -21.42 -19.34 1.44
N GLN A 98 -22.65 -19.03 1.04
CA GLN A 98 -23.63 -18.29 1.85
C GLN A 98 -24.59 -19.20 2.63
N SER A 99 -24.59 -20.51 2.37
CA SER A 99 -25.56 -21.42 2.97
C SER A 99 -25.22 -21.73 4.44
N LEU A 100 -26.20 -22.25 5.18
CA LEU A 100 -25.96 -22.77 6.54
C LEU A 100 -25.02 -24.00 6.54
N GLY A 101 -24.96 -24.75 5.44
CA GLY A 101 -24.04 -25.89 5.29
C GLY A 101 -22.57 -25.46 5.25
N ASP A 102 -22.30 -24.22 4.87
CA ASP A 102 -20.94 -23.69 4.73
C ASP A 102 -20.39 -23.07 6.02
N THR A 103 -21.16 -23.06 7.12
CA THR A 103 -20.76 -22.44 8.39
C THR A 103 -19.41 -22.97 8.88
N THR A 104 -19.16 -24.27 8.80
CA THR A 104 -17.86 -24.86 9.22
C THR A 104 -16.69 -24.34 8.38
N LEU A 105 -16.90 -24.19 7.06
CA LEU A 105 -15.88 -23.66 6.15
C LEU A 105 -15.61 -22.18 6.45
N ARG A 106 -16.65 -21.36 6.63
CA ARG A 106 -16.49 -19.94 6.95
C ARG A 106 -15.85 -19.71 8.32
N SER A 107 -16.28 -20.46 9.35
CA SER A 107 -15.69 -20.47 10.68
C SER A 107 -14.18 -20.68 10.66
N SER A 108 -13.67 -21.53 9.76
CA SER A 108 -12.24 -21.82 9.64
C SER A 108 -11.38 -20.61 9.24
N LEU A 109 -12.00 -19.56 8.68
CA LEU A 109 -11.32 -18.32 8.32
C LEU A 109 -10.97 -17.46 9.54
N PHE A 110 -11.63 -17.67 10.69
CA PHE A 110 -11.48 -16.88 11.90
C PHE A 110 -10.67 -17.60 12.98
N ILE A 111 -9.91 -16.84 13.78
CA ILE A 111 -9.09 -17.37 14.88
C ILE A 111 -9.94 -18.07 15.95
N ASP A 112 -11.13 -17.54 16.22
CA ASP A 112 -12.04 -18.05 17.24
C ASP A 112 -12.94 -19.21 16.74
N GLY A 113 -12.91 -19.51 15.44
CA GLY A 113 -13.78 -20.53 14.84
C GLY A 113 -15.26 -20.15 14.80
N VAL A 114 -15.62 -18.90 15.07
CA VAL A 114 -17.02 -18.44 15.11
C VAL A 114 -17.39 -17.80 13.78
N ASP A 115 -18.38 -18.35 13.08
CA ASP A 115 -18.87 -17.82 11.80
C ASP A 115 -19.54 -16.45 11.97
N LEU A 116 -19.58 -15.69 10.87
CA LEU A 116 -20.38 -14.49 10.74
C LEU A 116 -21.47 -14.76 9.68
N PRO A 117 -22.66 -15.19 10.08
CA PRO A 117 -23.63 -15.73 9.14
C PRO A 117 -24.28 -14.63 8.27
N PRO A 118 -24.52 -14.89 6.97
CA PRO A 118 -25.10 -13.89 6.05
C PRO A 118 -26.47 -13.36 6.47
N HIS A 119 -27.31 -14.19 7.10
CA HIS A 119 -28.67 -13.83 7.50
C HIS A 119 -28.72 -12.77 8.62
N SER A 120 -27.57 -12.42 9.23
CA SER A 120 -27.47 -11.30 10.18
C SER A 120 -27.41 -9.93 9.50
N PHE A 121 -27.41 -9.86 8.16
CA PHE A 121 -27.24 -8.64 7.37
C PHE A 121 -28.37 -8.49 6.35
N SER A 122 -28.65 -7.23 5.96
CA SER A 122 -29.75 -6.94 5.03
C SER A 122 -29.35 -7.22 3.58
N THR A 123 -28.08 -7.04 3.25
CA THR A 123 -27.55 -7.23 1.89
C THR A 123 -26.26 -8.03 1.89
N GLU A 124 -25.97 -8.70 0.77
CA GLU A 124 -24.70 -9.40 0.56
C GLU A 124 -23.51 -8.44 0.66
N SER A 125 -23.62 -7.23 0.13
CA SER A 125 -22.55 -6.23 0.19
C SER A 125 -22.19 -5.83 1.63
N GLU A 126 -23.20 -5.63 2.49
CA GLU A 126 -23.00 -5.34 3.91
C GLU A 126 -22.31 -6.52 4.63
N TRP A 127 -22.75 -7.74 4.33
CA TRP A 127 -22.14 -8.95 4.89
C TRP A 127 -20.69 -9.11 4.45
N LEU A 128 -20.39 -8.99 3.15
CA LEU A 128 -19.03 -9.07 2.62
C LEU A 128 -18.12 -7.99 3.23
N ALA A 129 -18.63 -6.76 3.39
CA ALA A 129 -17.88 -5.68 4.01
C ALA A 129 -17.56 -5.98 5.49
N ALA A 130 -18.56 -6.40 6.27
CA ALA A 130 -18.38 -6.78 7.67
C ALA A 130 -17.41 -7.97 7.81
N LEU A 131 -17.53 -8.96 6.94
CA LEU A 131 -16.67 -10.14 6.94
C LEU A 131 -15.22 -9.77 6.64
N LYS A 132 -14.95 -8.93 5.63
CA LYS A 132 -13.60 -8.43 5.33
C LYS A 132 -13.00 -7.62 6.48
N ARG A 133 -13.79 -6.76 7.14
CA ARG A 133 -13.36 -6.02 8.33
C ARG A 133 -12.99 -6.97 9.47
N ARG A 134 -13.82 -7.98 9.73
CA ARG A 134 -13.52 -9.01 10.74
C ARG A 134 -12.27 -9.81 10.37
N LEU A 135 -12.12 -10.26 9.12
CA LEU A 135 -10.91 -10.95 8.65
C LEU A 135 -9.66 -10.09 8.79
N TYR A 136 -9.76 -8.77 8.61
CA TYR A 136 -8.63 -7.89 8.86
C TYR A 136 -8.15 -7.99 10.31
N PHE A 137 -9.00 -8.14 11.32
CA PHE A 137 -8.59 -8.24 12.72
C PHE A 137 -8.35 -9.68 13.20
N GLU A 138 -9.20 -10.60 12.75
CA GLU A 138 -9.40 -11.93 13.32
C GLU A 138 -9.19 -13.06 12.31
N SER A 139 -8.61 -12.78 11.13
CA SER A 139 -8.23 -13.87 10.22
C SER A 139 -7.30 -14.83 10.92
N ASN A 140 -7.61 -16.11 10.79
CA ASN A 140 -6.73 -17.17 11.24
C ASN A 140 -5.39 -17.01 10.52
N LYS A 141 -4.27 -17.25 11.23
CA LYS A 141 -2.98 -17.30 10.54
C LYS A 141 -3.14 -18.32 9.41
N PRO A 142 -2.62 -18.06 8.21
CA PRO A 142 -2.40 -19.14 7.28
C PRO A 142 -1.32 -20.02 7.94
N ALA A 143 -1.72 -20.88 8.87
CA ALA A 143 -1.03 -22.13 9.06
C ALA A 143 -0.89 -22.66 7.63
N SER A 144 0.33 -23.06 7.29
CA SER A 144 0.69 -23.70 6.04
C SER A 144 -0.09 -25.00 5.87
N ILE A 145 -1.42 -24.93 5.83
CA ILE A 145 -2.28 -25.97 5.35
C ILE A 145 -2.17 -25.84 3.83
N ALA A 146 -1.04 -26.37 3.35
CA ALA A 146 -1.04 -27.14 2.14
C ALA A 146 -2.12 -28.22 2.29
N THR A 147 -3.36 -27.87 2.00
CA THR A 147 -4.37 -28.83 1.57
C THR A 147 -4.81 -28.37 0.20
N ASN A 148 -4.05 -28.84 -0.79
CA ASN A 148 -4.64 -29.19 -2.07
C ASN A 148 -5.89 -30.05 -1.75
N GLY A 149 -7.07 -29.44 -1.69
CA GLY A 149 -8.33 -30.16 -1.39
C GLY A 149 -9.45 -29.39 -0.68
N THR A 150 -9.17 -28.35 0.13
CA THR A 150 -10.23 -27.68 0.94
C THR A 150 -10.89 -26.46 0.27
N GLY A 151 -10.29 -25.91 -0.79
CA GLY A 151 -10.86 -24.76 -1.53
C GLY A 151 -10.87 -23.43 -0.77
N LEU A 152 -10.26 -23.34 0.41
CA LEU A 152 -10.22 -22.12 1.23
C LEU A 152 -9.30 -21.05 0.63
N PRO A 153 -9.71 -19.77 0.62
CA PRO A 153 -8.87 -18.68 0.13
C PRO A 153 -7.72 -18.41 1.11
N LYS A 154 -6.53 -18.13 0.57
CA LYS A 154 -5.42 -17.61 1.38
C LYS A 154 -5.68 -16.14 1.71
N VAL A 155 -6.05 -15.86 2.96
CA VAL A 155 -6.30 -14.50 3.43
C VAL A 155 -5.07 -13.99 4.19
N LYS A 156 -4.38 -12.99 3.63
CA LYS A 156 -3.40 -12.19 4.37
C LYS A 156 -4.09 -10.90 4.79
N TRP A 157 -4.07 -10.57 6.08
CA TRP A 157 -4.78 -9.40 6.61
C TRP A 157 -4.27 -8.08 6.00
N LEU A 158 -2.96 -7.96 5.74
CA LEU A 158 -2.38 -6.80 5.06
C LEU A 158 -2.97 -6.59 3.66
N ASN A 159 -3.21 -7.67 2.92
CA ASN A 159 -3.78 -7.59 1.58
C ASN A 159 -5.21 -7.07 1.57
N LEU A 160 -5.90 -7.03 2.71
CA LEU A 160 -7.26 -6.48 2.81
C LEU A 160 -7.27 -4.95 2.84
N LEU A 161 -6.13 -4.31 3.12
CA LEU A 161 -5.96 -2.86 3.11
C LEU A 161 -5.63 -2.34 1.70
N PRO A 162 -5.84 -1.04 1.42
CA PRO A 162 -5.51 -0.46 0.12
C PRO A 162 -4.01 -0.31 -0.15
N TYR A 163 -3.14 -0.51 0.85
CA TYR A 163 -1.69 -0.40 0.71
C TYR A 163 -1.04 -1.78 0.72
N GLN A 164 -0.64 -2.26 -0.46
CA GLN A 164 -0.05 -3.59 -0.64
C GLN A 164 1.40 -3.65 -0.16
N TYR A 165 2.13 -2.54 -0.31
CA TYR A 165 3.55 -2.40 0.01
C TYR A 165 3.78 -1.60 1.31
N ALA A 166 2.71 -1.29 2.05
CA ALA A 166 2.81 -0.58 3.33
C ALA A 166 3.70 -1.28 4.35
N ARG A 167 3.70 -2.63 4.38
CA ARG A 167 4.57 -3.36 5.31
C ARG A 167 6.04 -3.16 4.95
N ASP A 168 6.39 -3.25 3.67
CA ASP A 168 7.75 -3.01 3.20
C ASP A 168 8.19 -1.57 3.48
N PHE A 169 7.30 -0.59 3.33
CA PHE A 169 7.60 0.80 3.70
C PHE A 169 7.92 0.95 5.19
N VAL A 170 7.09 0.38 6.07
CA VAL A 170 7.31 0.41 7.53
C VAL A 170 8.58 -0.34 7.92
N ASP A 171 8.82 -1.51 7.33
CA ASP A 171 10.04 -2.30 7.59
C ASP A 171 11.29 -1.56 7.15
N LEU A 172 11.21 -0.79 6.06
CA LEU A 172 12.31 0.07 5.68
C LEU A 172 12.52 1.17 6.73
N LEU A 173 11.46 1.89 7.14
CA LEU A 173 11.55 2.94 8.17
C LEU A 173 12.15 2.46 9.50
N ASP A 174 11.89 1.20 9.86
CA ASP A 174 12.42 0.55 11.06
C ASP A 174 13.83 -0.05 10.87
N ASP A 175 14.46 0.12 9.71
CA ASP A 175 15.77 -0.45 9.33
C ASP A 175 15.83 -1.99 9.49
N GLN A 176 14.74 -2.68 9.14
CA GLN A 176 14.60 -4.13 9.31
C GLN A 176 15.03 -4.96 8.09
N PHE A 177 15.44 -4.32 6.99
CA PHE A 177 15.89 -5.00 5.78
C PHE A 177 17.40 -5.26 5.79
N ASP A 178 17.79 -6.39 5.20
CA ASP A 178 19.18 -6.60 4.82
C ASP A 178 19.53 -5.82 3.54
N VAL A 179 20.82 -5.80 3.21
CA VAL A 179 21.34 -5.06 2.06
C VAL A 179 20.68 -5.54 0.76
N GLU A 180 20.47 -6.84 0.59
CA GLU A 180 19.89 -7.40 -0.65
C GLU A 180 18.43 -6.95 -0.85
N ALA A 181 17.65 -6.91 0.22
CA ALA A 181 16.26 -6.45 0.16
C ALA A 181 16.16 -4.94 -0.11
N VAL A 182 17.04 -4.12 0.49
CA VAL A 182 17.11 -2.67 0.19
C VAL A 182 17.46 -2.45 -1.28
N GLU A 183 18.39 -3.23 -1.82
CA GLU A 183 18.76 -3.18 -3.24
C GLU A 183 17.59 -3.55 -4.15
N SER A 184 16.85 -4.62 -3.82
CA SER A 184 15.65 -4.99 -4.58
C SER A 184 14.57 -3.90 -4.55
N ILE A 185 14.35 -3.24 -3.40
CA ILE A 185 13.42 -2.12 -3.30
C ILE A 185 13.91 -0.93 -4.14
N ARG A 186 15.21 -0.63 -4.12
CA ARG A 186 15.82 0.44 -4.91
C ARG A 186 15.61 0.22 -6.41
N GLU A 187 15.77 -1.02 -6.89
CA GLU A 187 15.48 -1.40 -8.27
C GLU A 187 14.00 -1.24 -8.63
N GLN A 188 13.10 -1.69 -7.75
CA GLN A 188 11.65 -1.54 -7.94
C GLN A 188 11.22 -0.07 -7.95
N LEU A 189 11.78 0.77 -7.09
CA LEU A 189 11.55 2.21 -7.10
C LEU A 189 12.05 2.84 -8.41
N ALA A 190 13.25 2.48 -8.89
CA ALA A 190 13.76 2.99 -10.16
C ALA A 190 12.86 2.59 -11.34
N LEU A 191 12.36 1.35 -11.36
CA LEU A 191 11.39 0.88 -12.35
C LEU A 191 10.06 1.63 -12.22
N GLY A 192 9.54 1.83 -11.00
CA GLY A 192 8.34 2.61 -10.74
C GLY A 192 8.45 4.05 -11.25
N ILE A 193 9.61 4.69 -11.06
CA ILE A 193 9.90 6.04 -11.57
C ILE A 193 9.86 6.06 -13.10
N LEU A 194 10.43 5.06 -13.78
CA LEU A 194 10.32 4.94 -15.24
C LEU A 194 8.87 4.75 -15.69
N ARG A 195 8.15 3.83 -15.04
CA ARG A 195 6.75 3.49 -15.37
C ARG A 195 5.81 4.68 -15.12
N SER A 196 6.17 5.59 -14.20
CA SER A 196 5.46 6.86 -13.98
C SER A 196 5.40 7.77 -15.22
N ASP A 197 6.35 7.62 -16.15
CA ASP A 197 6.38 8.38 -17.40
C ASP A 197 5.54 7.73 -18.52
N GLY A 198 4.85 6.62 -18.22
CA GLY A 198 4.02 5.85 -19.16
C GLY A 198 4.79 4.86 -20.02
N ILE A 199 6.08 4.67 -19.75
CA ILE A 199 6.97 3.79 -20.51
C ILE A 199 6.87 2.38 -19.93
N ILE A 200 6.49 1.38 -20.74
CA ILE A 200 6.28 -0.01 -20.32
C ILE A 200 7.37 -0.97 -20.83
N GLU A 201 8.27 -0.46 -21.65
CA GLU A 201 9.38 -1.20 -22.24
C GLU A 201 10.42 -1.57 -21.18
N ASP A 202 11.09 -2.70 -21.42
CA ASP A 202 12.21 -3.12 -20.60
C ASP A 202 13.45 -2.32 -21.02
N VAL A 203 14.14 -1.76 -20.04
CA VAL A 203 15.40 -1.02 -20.18
C VAL A 203 16.51 -1.81 -19.48
N PRO A 204 17.79 -1.49 -19.73
CA PRO A 204 18.88 -2.13 -19.00
C PRO A 204 18.69 -2.10 -17.48
N GLU A 205 18.95 -3.24 -16.84
CA GLU A 205 18.90 -3.40 -15.38
C GLU A 205 19.95 -2.55 -14.66
N ASN A 206 19.79 -2.38 -13.35
CA ASN A 206 20.67 -1.59 -12.48
C ASN A 206 20.90 -0.14 -12.96
N LYS A 207 19.87 0.45 -13.57
CA LYS A 207 19.85 1.85 -14.02
C LYS A 207 18.56 2.54 -13.60
N LEU A 208 18.66 3.83 -13.27
CA LEU A 208 17.51 4.72 -13.16
C LEU A 208 17.31 5.46 -14.48
N SER A 209 16.09 5.37 -15.02
CA SER A 209 15.72 5.92 -16.32
C SER A 209 14.84 7.15 -16.17
N VAL A 210 15.20 8.25 -16.84
CA VAL A 210 14.38 9.47 -16.85
C VAL A 210 14.07 9.87 -18.29
N LYS A 211 12.80 10.15 -18.58
CA LYS A 211 12.37 10.61 -19.91
C LYS A 211 12.90 12.03 -20.18
N ILE A 212 13.64 12.19 -21.27
CA ILE A 212 14.14 13.50 -21.75
C ILE A 212 13.10 14.16 -22.64
N SER A 213 12.63 13.41 -23.63
CA SER A 213 11.71 13.89 -24.65
C SER A 213 10.92 12.72 -25.24
N ALA A 214 9.78 13.05 -25.81
CA ALA A 214 8.97 12.14 -26.62
C ALA A 214 8.45 12.92 -27.83
N SER A 215 8.44 12.27 -29.00
CA SER A 215 7.86 12.79 -30.24
C SER A 215 6.86 11.79 -30.77
N GLU A 216 5.60 12.19 -30.85
CA GLU A 216 4.54 11.36 -31.45
C GLU A 216 4.71 11.25 -32.97
N GLU A 217 5.15 12.32 -33.64
CA GLU A 217 5.40 12.33 -35.10
C GLU A 217 6.52 11.37 -35.51
N GLN A 218 7.61 11.35 -34.74
CA GLN A 218 8.74 10.45 -34.97
C GLN A 218 8.56 9.09 -34.30
N GLN A 219 7.50 8.95 -33.49
CA GLN A 219 7.21 7.79 -32.65
C GLN A 219 8.46 7.34 -31.88
N LEU A 220 9.09 8.31 -31.22
CA LEU A 220 10.39 8.20 -30.57
C LEU A 220 10.30 8.70 -29.13
N VAL A 221 10.80 7.91 -28.18
CA VAL A 221 11.03 8.33 -26.80
C VAL A 221 12.51 8.22 -26.50
N VAL A 222 13.07 9.27 -25.89
CA VAL A 222 14.47 9.33 -25.48
C VAL A 222 14.55 9.31 -23.97
N LEU A 223 15.26 8.33 -23.43
CA LEU A 223 15.52 8.20 -22.00
C LEU A 223 16.99 8.43 -21.70
N LYS A 224 17.23 9.04 -20.56
CA LYS A 224 18.53 9.15 -19.93
C LYS A 224 18.72 8.01 -18.95
N GLN A 225 19.88 7.36 -18.97
CA GLN A 225 20.24 6.30 -18.03
C GLN A 225 21.27 6.79 -17.03
N LEU A 226 20.98 6.64 -15.74
CA LEU A 226 21.91 6.89 -14.64
C LEU A 226 22.21 5.58 -13.92
N PRO A 227 23.47 5.26 -13.56
CA PRO A 227 23.80 4.08 -12.76
C PRO A 227 23.00 4.05 -11.46
N LEU A 228 22.33 2.92 -11.15
CA LEU A 228 21.55 2.84 -9.93
C LEU A 228 22.44 2.86 -8.66
N ASP A 229 23.70 2.43 -8.78
CA ASP A 229 24.72 2.52 -7.73
C ASP A 229 25.02 3.96 -7.27
N ASP A 230 24.74 4.95 -8.11
CA ASP A 230 24.84 6.36 -7.76
C ASP A 230 23.67 6.83 -6.88
N PHE A 231 22.66 6.00 -6.64
CA PHE A 231 21.51 6.31 -5.80
C PHE A 231 21.58 5.57 -4.47
N VAL A 232 21.23 6.24 -3.38
CA VAL A 232 21.12 5.63 -2.05
C VAL A 232 19.74 5.84 -1.49
N LEU A 233 19.20 4.77 -0.91
CA LEU A 233 18.01 4.81 -0.10
C LEU A 233 18.43 4.93 1.36
N HIS A 234 17.90 5.90 2.08
CA HIS A 234 18.19 6.09 3.50
C HIS A 234 17.04 6.82 4.18
N ILE A 235 17.03 6.79 5.51
CA ILE A 235 16.05 7.48 6.33
C ILE A 235 16.73 8.67 6.97
N GLU A 236 16.16 9.85 6.80
CA GLU A 236 16.59 11.02 7.56
C GLU A 236 15.92 10.97 8.93
N GLN A 237 16.69 10.61 9.97
CA GLN A 237 16.19 10.75 11.32
C GLN A 237 16.19 12.23 11.73
N PRO A 238 15.11 12.72 12.37
CA PRO A 238 15.07 14.10 12.84
C PRO A 238 16.23 14.35 13.81
N SER A 239 17.07 15.32 13.45
CA SER A 239 18.24 15.69 14.22
C SER A 239 17.82 16.30 15.56
N HIS A 240 18.18 15.67 16.67
CA HIS A 240 18.18 16.22 18.03
C HIS A 240 16.85 16.83 18.53
N THR A 241 15.99 16.00 19.12
CA THR A 241 15.28 16.44 20.33
C THR A 241 15.37 15.35 21.41
N THR A 242 16.03 15.67 22.51
CA THR A 242 16.35 14.76 23.62
C THR A 242 15.11 14.31 24.42
N MET A 243 13.88 14.58 23.95
CA MET A 243 12.66 14.47 24.76
C MET A 243 11.39 14.06 24.00
N VAL A 244 11.42 13.90 22.68
CA VAL A 244 10.24 13.43 21.92
C VAL A 244 10.70 12.37 20.92
N GLU A 245 10.23 11.13 21.10
CA GLU A 245 10.33 10.11 20.06
C GLU A 245 9.54 10.59 18.84
N GLN A 246 10.22 10.80 17.72
CA GLN A 246 9.60 11.18 16.46
C GLN A 246 9.79 10.04 15.47
N LEU A 247 8.68 9.52 14.97
CA LEU A 247 8.69 8.45 13.96
C LEU A 247 9.16 9.04 12.62
N PRO A 248 10.08 8.39 11.89
CA PRO A 248 10.40 8.80 10.53
C PRO A 248 9.17 8.61 9.64
N GLU A 249 8.83 9.63 8.84
CA GLU A 249 7.58 9.66 8.04
C GLU A 249 7.83 9.42 6.54
N PHE A 250 9.08 9.46 6.10
CA PHE A 250 9.46 9.33 4.70
C PHE A 250 10.85 8.69 4.55
N ILE A 251 11.08 8.13 3.37
CA ILE A 251 12.36 7.58 2.94
C ILE A 251 12.97 8.55 1.93
N VAL A 252 14.30 8.70 1.93
CA VAL A 252 14.99 9.57 0.98
C VAL A 252 15.78 8.75 -0.03
N LEU A 253 15.41 8.88 -1.31
CA LEU A 253 16.22 8.43 -2.43
C LEU A 253 17.14 9.58 -2.87
N ARG A 254 18.45 9.44 -2.67
CA ARG A 254 19.46 10.47 -2.95
C ARG A 254 20.41 10.05 -4.05
N HIS A 255 20.60 10.90 -5.05
CA HIS A 255 21.69 10.76 -6.01
C HIS A 255 23.00 11.31 -5.42
N ARG A 256 24.00 10.45 -5.23
CA ARG A 256 25.26 10.74 -4.53
C ARG A 256 26.04 11.89 -5.15
N GLN A 257 26.13 11.94 -6.47
CA GLN A 257 27.01 12.89 -7.17
C GLN A 257 26.45 14.31 -7.16
N SER A 258 25.13 14.46 -7.29
CA SER A 258 24.48 15.77 -7.39
C SER A 258 23.83 16.24 -6.08
N GLY A 259 23.72 15.36 -5.09
CA GLY A 259 23.01 15.63 -3.84
C GLY A 259 21.49 15.79 -4.00
N ARG A 260 20.93 15.52 -5.19
CA ARG A 260 19.47 15.63 -5.42
C ARG A 260 18.76 14.51 -4.66
N GLN A 261 17.66 14.87 -4.01
CA GLN A 261 16.90 13.99 -3.14
C GLN A 261 15.43 13.95 -3.58
N LEU A 262 14.81 12.79 -3.42
CA LEU A 262 13.38 12.60 -3.48
C LEU A 262 12.93 12.08 -2.11
N GLU A 263 12.08 12.84 -1.43
CA GLU A 263 11.35 12.36 -0.26
C GLU A 263 10.19 11.48 -0.72
N ILE A 264 10.17 10.24 -0.25
CA ILE A 264 9.20 9.22 -0.61
C ILE A 264 8.32 8.97 0.60
N THR A 265 7.10 9.51 0.56
CA THR A 265 6.04 9.22 1.54
C THR A 265 5.42 7.85 1.29
N LEU A 266 4.61 7.34 2.23
CA LEU A 266 3.89 6.08 2.08
C LEU A 266 3.07 6.03 0.78
N ASP A 267 2.35 7.10 0.44
CA ASP A 267 1.50 7.17 -0.76
C ASP A 267 2.33 7.12 -2.05
N LEU A 268 3.45 7.85 -2.10
CA LEU A 268 4.34 7.83 -3.26
C LEU A 268 5.05 6.46 -3.38
N PHE A 269 5.48 5.87 -2.27
CA PHE A 269 6.07 4.54 -2.25
C PHE A 269 5.10 3.49 -2.80
N GLU A 270 3.89 3.42 -2.26
CA GLU A 270 2.83 2.50 -2.73
C GLU A 270 2.56 2.68 -4.22
N LEU A 271 2.47 3.93 -4.68
CA LEU A 271 2.23 4.24 -6.09
C LEU A 271 3.36 3.74 -6.98
N LEU A 272 4.62 4.06 -6.65
CA LEU A 272 5.79 3.66 -7.43
C LEU A 272 5.94 2.13 -7.48
N MET A 273 5.76 1.45 -6.33
CA MET A 273 5.84 0.00 -6.24
C MET A 273 4.74 -0.69 -7.05
N ARG A 274 3.51 -0.13 -7.05
CA ARG A 274 2.43 -0.59 -7.93
C ARG A 274 2.73 -0.36 -9.40
N MET A 275 3.33 0.77 -9.76
CA MET A 275 3.72 1.06 -11.16
C MET A 275 4.81 0.11 -11.65
N ALA A 276 5.78 -0.21 -10.79
CA ALA A 276 6.77 -1.25 -11.06
C ALA A 276 6.10 -2.61 -11.33
N ASN A 277 4.96 -2.88 -10.68
CA ASN A 277 4.16 -4.09 -10.85
C ASN A 277 2.99 -3.94 -11.86
N GLY A 278 3.03 -2.93 -12.74
CA GLY A 278 2.13 -2.82 -13.90
C GLY A 278 0.93 -1.88 -13.74
N LEU A 279 0.80 -1.15 -12.63
CA LEU A 279 -0.16 -0.04 -12.55
C LEU A 279 0.22 1.07 -13.55
N ARG A 280 -0.76 1.58 -14.28
CA ARG A 280 -0.55 2.66 -15.24
C ARG A 280 -0.71 4.04 -14.58
N PRO A 281 0.04 5.07 -15.02
CA PRO A 281 0.04 6.39 -14.40
C PRO A 281 -1.11 7.32 -14.84
N ASP A 282 -2.04 6.86 -15.69
CA ASP A 282 -3.03 7.74 -16.35
C ASP A 282 -4.20 8.19 -15.46
N ALA A 283 -4.38 7.60 -14.28
CA ALA A 283 -5.47 7.98 -13.39
C ALA A 283 -5.28 9.40 -12.82
N PRO A 284 -6.28 10.29 -12.91
CA PRO A 284 -6.18 11.67 -12.44
C PRO A 284 -5.81 11.80 -10.95
N GLU A 285 -6.20 10.82 -10.13
CA GLU A 285 -5.91 10.78 -8.70
C GLU A 285 -4.41 10.70 -8.38
N PHE A 286 -3.57 10.21 -9.30
CA PHE A 286 -2.13 10.10 -9.09
C PHE A 286 -1.38 11.39 -9.39
N LYS A 287 -2.01 12.34 -10.10
CA LYS A 287 -1.36 13.56 -10.59
C LYS A 287 -0.62 14.35 -9.51
N PRO A 288 -1.17 14.59 -8.30
CA PRO A 288 -0.46 15.33 -7.25
C PRO A 288 0.87 14.66 -6.86
N LEU A 289 0.88 13.34 -6.66
CA LEU A 289 2.08 12.58 -6.29
C LEU A 289 3.13 12.57 -7.43
N LEU A 290 2.67 12.57 -8.68
CA LEU A 290 3.55 12.58 -9.85
C LEU A 290 4.17 13.96 -10.13
N GLU A 291 3.57 15.06 -9.64
CA GLU A 291 4.11 16.41 -9.76
C GLU A 291 5.39 16.59 -8.93
N ASP A 292 5.43 16.07 -7.70
CA ASP A 292 6.64 16.09 -6.85
C ASP A 292 7.77 15.27 -7.48
N LEU A 293 7.43 14.10 -8.04
CA LEU A 293 8.38 13.25 -8.73
C LEU A 293 8.97 13.93 -9.98
N ARG A 294 8.19 14.78 -10.67
CA ARG A 294 8.67 15.52 -11.84
C ARG A 294 9.83 16.45 -11.50
N LEU A 295 9.77 17.15 -10.37
CA LEU A 295 10.85 18.06 -9.94
C LEU A 295 12.17 17.31 -9.73
N PHE A 296 12.11 16.13 -9.13
CA PHE A 296 13.28 15.27 -8.97
C PHE A 296 13.84 14.79 -10.32
N LYS A 297 12.96 14.31 -11.21
CA LYS A 297 13.34 13.87 -12.58
C LYS A 297 14.00 14.98 -13.37
N ASP A 298 13.43 16.19 -13.38
CA ASP A 298 13.98 17.35 -14.08
C ASP A 298 15.38 17.72 -13.56
N ALA A 299 15.59 17.62 -12.24
CA ALA A 299 16.91 17.85 -11.65
C ALA A 299 17.94 16.78 -12.05
N LEU A 300 17.53 15.53 -12.25
CA LEU A 300 18.39 14.46 -12.75
C LEU A 300 18.73 14.62 -14.24
N LEU A 301 17.87 15.26 -15.04
CA LEU A 301 18.17 15.55 -16.44
C LEU A 301 19.38 16.46 -16.64
N LEU A 302 19.74 17.27 -15.64
CA LEU A 302 20.93 18.13 -15.66
C LEU A 302 22.28 17.39 -15.47
N GLN A 303 22.27 16.11 -15.09
CA GLN A 303 23.50 15.34 -14.92
C GLN A 303 24.16 14.98 -16.26
N ASP A 304 25.44 14.64 -16.28
CA ASP A 304 26.03 14.09 -17.50
C ASP A 304 25.92 12.56 -17.49
N THR A 305 25.57 11.98 -18.63
CA THR A 305 25.64 10.52 -18.82
C THR A 305 26.02 10.19 -20.25
N PRO A 306 26.89 9.18 -20.47
CA PRO A 306 27.17 8.71 -21.80
C PRO A 306 26.05 7.81 -22.36
N ASP A 307 25.13 7.32 -21.52
CA ASP A 307 24.15 6.28 -21.86
C ASP A 307 22.72 6.86 -22.04
N LEU A 308 22.16 6.65 -23.23
CA LEU A 308 20.78 6.98 -23.59
C LEU A 308 20.04 5.74 -24.08
N ILE A 309 18.73 5.70 -23.85
CA ILE A 309 17.84 4.72 -24.49
C ILE A 309 16.98 5.45 -25.53
N LEU A 310 16.91 4.89 -26.73
CA LEU A 310 15.94 5.25 -27.74
C LEU A 310 14.90 4.15 -27.84
N ILE A 311 13.65 4.51 -27.60
CA ILE A 311 12.50 3.66 -27.86
C ILE A 311 11.85 4.17 -29.13
N GLU A 312 11.95 3.38 -30.18
CA GLU A 312 11.33 3.66 -31.48
C GLU A 312 10.02 2.88 -31.63
N ASN A 313 9.33 3.17 -32.72
CA ASN A 313 8.22 2.40 -33.25
C ASN A 313 8.31 0.88 -33.04
N GLN A 314 7.16 0.28 -32.73
CA GLN A 314 7.02 -1.15 -32.43
C GLN A 314 7.76 -1.59 -31.15
N HIS A 315 7.94 -0.69 -30.18
CA HIS A 315 8.61 -1.00 -28.90
C HIS A 315 10.07 -1.47 -29.07
N ARG A 316 10.75 -0.98 -30.11
CA ARG A 316 12.16 -1.33 -30.38
C ARG A 316 13.05 -0.50 -29.47
N VAL A 317 13.89 -1.18 -28.69
CA VAL A 317 14.72 -0.54 -27.67
C VAL A 317 16.17 -0.56 -28.11
N HIS A 318 16.80 0.61 -28.14
CA HIS A 318 18.19 0.81 -28.50
C HIS A 318 18.96 1.50 -27.39
N LEU A 319 20.12 0.96 -27.04
CA LEU A 319 21.12 1.67 -26.25
C LEU A 319 21.98 2.52 -27.16
N VAL A 320 22.08 3.80 -26.84
CA VAL A 320 22.97 4.76 -27.49
C VAL A 320 23.97 5.22 -26.46
N THR A 321 25.23 4.84 -26.65
CA THR A 321 26.32 5.25 -25.76
C THR A 321 27.34 6.08 -26.53
N GLN A 322 27.81 7.17 -25.93
CA GLN A 322 28.98 7.89 -26.42
C GLN A 322 30.26 7.21 -25.90
N ARG A 323 31.10 6.68 -26.80
CA ARG A 323 32.41 6.10 -26.48
C ARG A 323 33.47 6.71 -27.40
N ASP A 324 34.57 7.21 -26.84
CA ASP A 324 35.70 7.78 -27.59
C ASP A 324 35.30 8.83 -28.65
N GLY A 325 34.33 9.69 -28.31
CA GLY A 325 33.81 10.72 -29.23
C GLY A 325 32.90 10.19 -30.35
N LYS A 326 32.60 8.88 -30.37
CA LYS A 326 31.67 8.26 -31.32
C LYS A 326 30.37 7.87 -30.64
N ILE A 327 29.27 7.98 -31.37
CA ILE A 327 27.95 7.52 -30.94
C ILE A 327 27.79 6.07 -31.40
N VAL A 328 27.64 5.14 -30.47
CA VAL A 328 27.42 3.72 -30.74
C VAL A 328 25.97 3.39 -30.40
N ARG A 329 25.23 2.88 -31.39
CA ARG A 329 23.84 2.43 -31.21
C ARG A 329 23.78 0.90 -31.28
N THR A 330 23.25 0.28 -30.23
CA THR A 330 23.07 -1.17 -30.12
C THR A 330 21.60 -1.49 -29.86
N ARG A 331 21.03 -2.46 -30.58
CA ARG A 331 19.66 -2.91 -30.33
C ARG A 331 19.65 -3.89 -29.15
N ILE A 332 18.76 -3.66 -28.20
CA ILE A 332 18.56 -4.52 -27.01
C ILE A 332 17.35 -5.43 -27.20
N LYS A 333 16.28 -4.95 -27.87
CA LYS A 333 15.04 -5.69 -28.13
C LYS A 333 14.46 -5.37 -29.51
#